data_AF-A0A2D9DQM3-F1
#
_entry.id   AF-A0A2D9DQM3-F1
#
_cell.length_a   1.000
_cell.length_b   1.000
_cell.length_c   1.000
_cell.angle_alpha   90.00
_cell.angle_beta   90.00
_cell.angle_gamma   90.00
#
_symmetry.space_group_name_H-M   'P 1'
#
loop_
_entity.id
_entity.type
_entity.pdbx_description
1 polymer ?
#
loop_
_entity_poly.entity_id
_entity_poly.type
_entity_poly.pdbx_seq_one_letter_code
_entity_poly.pdbx_strand_id
1 'polypeptide(L)'
;MSNIKDKYNKELATLMTLRTMVLATSGIFIAGLLLFYYKLQQTSDFAMRYDTQAQEQIGMWGLMLTGIFFVALLFSGYLINRKKAFRSTRAEYSAYLASTMAAARDNKDTSAEIETELALRELQALKWGK
;
A
#
# COMPACT_ATOMS: atom_id res chain seq x y z
N MET A 1 22.70 10.76 -14.32
CA MET A 1 22.42 11.08 -12.91
C MET A 1 20.93 10.95 -12.54
N SER A 2 19.94 11.29 -13.39
CA SER A 2 18.51 11.32 -12.97
C SER A 2 17.78 9.96 -12.97
N ASN A 3 18.11 9.03 -13.86
CA ASN A 3 17.23 7.88 -14.16
C ASN A 3 16.97 6.91 -12.97
N ILE A 4 17.98 6.63 -12.13
CA ILE A 4 17.84 5.67 -11.01
C ILE A 4 17.08 6.30 -9.82
N LYS A 5 17.36 7.57 -9.51
CA LYS A 5 16.66 8.32 -8.47
C LYS A 5 15.18 8.53 -8.85
N ASP A 6 14.91 8.86 -10.11
CA ASP A 6 13.55 9.02 -10.63
C ASP A 6 12.76 7.71 -10.59
N LYS A 7 13.41 6.59 -10.98
CA LYS A 7 12.82 5.24 -10.87
C LYS A 7 12.49 4.89 -9.41
N TYR A 8 13.41 5.13 -8.48
CA TYR A 8 13.19 4.89 -7.05
C TYR A 8 12.01 5.71 -6.51
N ASN A 9 11.96 7.02 -6.81
CA ASN A 9 10.89 7.90 -6.37
C ASN A 9 9.52 7.50 -6.93
N LYS A 10 9.47 7.11 -8.21
CA LYS A 10 8.24 6.65 -8.86
C LYS A 10 7.72 5.35 -8.23
N GLU A 11 8.60 4.40 -7.94
CA GLU A 11 8.19 3.16 -7.27
C GLU A 11 7.78 3.38 -5.81
N LEU A 12 8.47 4.27 -5.10
CA LEU A 12 8.10 4.66 -3.74
C LEU A 12 6.72 5.32 -3.69
N ALA A 13 6.45 6.27 -4.60
CA ALA A 13 5.14 6.90 -4.74
C ALA A 13 4.04 5.86 -5.03
N THR A 14 4.30 4.94 -5.97
CA THR A 14 3.36 3.86 -6.31
C THR A 14 3.06 2.99 -5.09
N LEU A 15 4.07 2.63 -4.29
CA LEU A 15 3.86 1.85 -3.07
C LEU A 15 3.05 2.59 -2.01
N MET A 16 3.29 3.90 -1.84
CA MET A 16 2.52 4.73 -0.91
C MET A 16 1.06 4.81 -1.34
N THR A 17 0.79 5.09 -2.62
CA THR A 17 -0.57 5.11 -3.18
C THR A 17 -1.28 3.77 -2.96
N LEU A 18 -0.61 2.66 -3.26
CA LEU A 18 -1.19 1.32 -3.06
C LEU A 18 -1.46 1.01 -1.59
N ARG A 19 -0.56 1.41 -0.68
CA ARG A 19 -0.79 1.25 0.77
C ARG A 19 -2.04 2.02 1.21
N THR A 20 -2.19 3.26 0.75
CA THR A 20 -3.37 4.09 1.05
C THR A 20 -4.64 3.48 0.48
N MET A 21 -4.61 2.95 -0.76
CA MET A 21 -5.74 2.25 -1.36
C MET A 21 -6.14 0.99 -0.57
N VAL A 22 -5.16 0.18 -0.15
CA VAL A 22 -5.43 -1.00 0.71
C VAL A 22 -6.08 -0.56 2.03
N LEU A 23 -5.52 0.44 2.71
CA LEU A 23 -6.10 0.94 3.97
C LEU A 23 -7.52 1.49 3.80
N ALA A 24 -7.76 2.26 2.73
CA ALA A 24 -9.08 2.80 2.43
C ALA A 24 -10.10 1.69 2.15
N THR A 25 -9.77 0.73 1.29
CA THR A 25 -10.65 -0.39 0.95
C THR A 25 -10.92 -1.30 2.15
N SER A 26 -9.91 -1.58 2.99
CA SER A 26 -10.12 -2.32 4.25
C SER A 26 -11.02 -1.54 5.23
N GLY A 27 -10.84 -0.22 5.34
CA GLY A 27 -11.69 0.63 6.18
C GLY A 27 -13.16 0.62 5.72
N ILE A 28 -13.40 0.75 4.41
CA ILE A 28 -14.74 0.67 3.81
C ILE A 28 -15.37 -0.70 4.06
N PHE A 29 -14.59 -1.79 3.92
CA PHE A 29 -15.07 -3.14 4.17
C PHE A 29 -15.51 -3.33 5.63
N ILE A 30 -14.69 -2.88 6.59
CA ILE A 30 -15.01 -2.98 8.03
C ILE A 30 -16.27 -2.15 8.35
N ALA A 31 -16.36 -0.93 7.83
CA ALA A 31 -17.55 -0.10 8.00
C ALA A 31 -18.80 -0.75 7.39
N GLY A 32 -18.67 -1.36 6.21
CA GLY A 32 -19.73 -2.12 5.55
C GLY A 32 -20.18 -3.32 6.38
N LEU A 33 -19.26 -4.06 7.00
CA LEU A 33 -19.60 -5.17 7.90
C LEU A 33 -20.38 -4.70 9.12
N LEU A 34 -20.00 -3.57 9.72
CA LEU A 34 -20.71 -2.99 10.86
C LEU A 34 -22.13 -2.57 10.48
N LEU A 35 -22.29 -1.92 9.32
CA LEU A 35 -23.62 -1.54 8.80
C LEU A 35 -24.48 -2.76 8.47
N PHE A 36 -23.89 -3.81 7.90
CA PHE A 36 -24.58 -5.05 7.62
C PHE A 36 -25.02 -5.76 8.89
N TYR A 37 -24.14 -5.85 9.89
CA TYR A 37 -24.47 -6.40 11.20
C TYR A 37 -25.62 -5.63 11.86
N TYR A 38 -25.57 -4.30 11.82
CA TYR A 38 -26.65 -3.45 12.30
C TYR A 38 -27.97 -3.70 11.56
N LYS A 39 -27.92 -3.86 10.24
CA LYS A 39 -29.11 -4.17 9.42
C LYS A 39 -29.71 -5.54 9.76
N LEU A 40 -28.88 -6.54 10.04
CA LEU A 40 -29.33 -7.85 10.50
C LEU A 40 -30.05 -7.74 11.84
N GLN A 41 -29.53 -6.97 12.80
CA GLN A 41 -30.20 -6.76 14.09
C GLN A 41 -31.56 -6.06 13.96
N GLN A 42 -31.74 -5.18 12.98
CA GLN A 42 -33.02 -4.52 12.73
C GLN A 42 -34.04 -5.40 11.99
N THR A 43 -33.59 -6.43 11.28
CA THR A 43 -34.46 -7.28 10.49
C THR A 43 -35.01 -8.37 11.40
N SER A 44 -36.32 -8.37 11.64
CA SER A 44 -36.93 -9.40 12.50
C SER A 44 -36.78 -10.80 11.89
N ASP A 45 -36.62 -11.81 12.74
CA ASP A 45 -36.56 -13.21 12.30
C ASP A 45 -37.77 -13.63 11.45
N PHE A 46 -38.92 -12.98 11.68
CA PHE A 46 -40.13 -13.22 10.90
C PHE A 46 -40.02 -12.64 9.48
N ALA A 47 -39.49 -11.43 9.32
CA ALA A 47 -39.24 -10.83 8.01
C ALA A 47 -38.19 -11.64 7.24
N MET A 48 -37.14 -12.12 7.90
CA MET A 48 -36.13 -12.95 7.27
C MET A 48 -36.67 -14.28 6.72
N ARG A 49 -37.72 -14.84 7.34
CA ARG A 49 -38.30 -16.14 6.94
C ARG A 49 -39.44 -16.04 5.93
N TYR A 50 -40.20 -14.95 5.97
CA TYR A 50 -41.47 -14.86 5.24
C TYR A 50 -41.55 -13.66 4.28
N ASP A 51 -40.59 -12.74 4.31
CA ASP A 51 -40.52 -11.61 3.39
C ASP A 51 -39.37 -11.80 2.39
N THR A 52 -39.74 -12.06 1.13
CA THR A 52 -38.78 -12.22 0.02
C THR A 52 -37.99 -10.94 -0.23
N GLN A 53 -38.57 -9.77 0.01
CA GLN A 53 -37.90 -8.48 -0.18
C GLN A 53 -36.78 -8.28 0.84
N ALA A 54 -36.99 -8.70 2.09
CA ALA A 54 -35.95 -8.67 3.13
C ALA A 54 -34.79 -9.62 2.81
N GLN A 55 -35.10 -10.83 2.31
CA GLN A 55 -34.09 -11.80 1.89
C GLN A 55 -33.23 -11.29 0.73
N GLU A 56 -33.84 -10.71 -0.30
CA GLU A 56 -33.11 -10.12 -1.43
C GLU A 56 -32.21 -8.96 -1.00
N GLN A 57 -32.70 -8.07 -0.14
CA GLN A 57 -31.88 -6.97 0.39
C GLN A 57 -30.66 -7.51 1.14
N ILE A 58 -30.85 -8.45 2.06
CA ILE A 58 -29.74 -9.04 2.82
C ILE A 58 -28.76 -9.77 1.87
N GLY A 59 -29.28 -10.48 0.88
CA GLY A 59 -28.48 -11.14 -0.16
C GLY A 59 -27.63 -10.14 -0.96
N MET A 60 -28.21 -9.02 -1.39
CA MET A 60 -27.49 -7.95 -2.08
C MET A 60 -26.38 -7.34 -1.21
N TRP A 61 -26.63 -7.11 0.07
CA TRP A 61 -25.61 -6.63 1.00
C TRP A 61 -24.45 -7.62 1.14
N GLY A 62 -24.77 -8.91 1.26
CA GLY A 62 -23.78 -9.98 1.30
C GLY A 62 -22.91 -9.99 0.04
N LEU A 63 -23.54 -9.97 -1.14
CA LEU A 63 -22.83 -9.91 -2.43
C LEU A 63 -21.96 -8.67 -2.57
N MET A 64 -22.45 -7.50 -2.14
CA MET A 64 -21.68 -6.25 -2.16
C MET A 64 -20.43 -6.35 -1.28
N LEU A 65 -20.57 -6.87 -0.05
CA LEU A 65 -19.44 -7.07 0.86
C LEU A 65 -18.44 -8.09 0.31
N THR A 66 -18.91 -9.19 -0.28
CA THR A 66 -18.06 -10.16 -0.97
C THR A 66 -17.30 -9.50 -2.13
N GLY A 67 -17.95 -8.65 -2.92
CA GLY A 67 -17.30 -7.88 -3.99
C GLY A 67 -16.17 -6.98 -3.47
N ILE A 68 -16.45 -6.18 -2.43
CA ILE A 68 -15.45 -5.31 -1.80
C ILE A 68 -14.30 -6.14 -1.21
N PHE A 69 -14.59 -7.30 -0.62
CA PHE A 69 -13.58 -8.21 -0.09
C PHE A 69 -12.61 -8.69 -1.18
N PHE A 70 -13.10 -9.10 -2.34
CA PHE A 70 -12.24 -9.49 -3.46
C PHE A 70 -11.40 -8.32 -3.98
N VAL A 71 -11.96 -7.12 -4.06
CA VAL A 71 -11.22 -5.91 -4.45
C VAL A 71 -10.08 -5.63 -3.45
N ALA A 72 -10.35 -5.73 -2.15
CA ALA A 72 -9.33 -5.57 -1.11
C ALA A 72 -8.21 -6.63 -1.21
N LEU A 73 -8.57 -7.88 -1.56
CA LEU A 73 -7.59 -8.95 -1.82
C LEU A 73 -6.71 -8.64 -3.04
N LEU A 74 -7.29 -8.14 -4.13
CA LEU A 74 -6.54 -7.78 -5.35
C LEU A 74 -5.53 -6.66 -5.06
N PHE A 75 -5.95 -5.59 -4.36
CA PHE A 75 -5.03 -4.52 -3.97
C PHE A 75 -3.93 -5.01 -3.04
N SER A 76 -4.27 -5.89 -2.09
CA SER A 76 -3.29 -6.48 -1.16
C SER A 76 -2.28 -7.36 -1.90
N GLY A 77 -2.74 -8.22 -2.81
CA GLY A 77 -1.89 -9.06 -3.64
C GLY A 77 -0.97 -8.24 -4.55
N TYR A 78 -1.51 -7.19 -5.18
CA TYR A 78 -0.73 -6.28 -6.01
C TYR A 78 0.33 -5.50 -5.20
N LEU A 79 -0.02 -5.03 -3.99
CA LEU A 79 0.91 -4.38 -3.08
C LEU A 79 2.07 -5.31 -2.69
N ILE A 80 1.80 -6.59 -2.41
CA ILE A 80 2.84 -7.59 -2.09
C ILE A 80 3.80 -7.77 -3.26
N ASN A 81 3.28 -7.90 -4.49
CA ASN A 81 4.11 -8.05 -5.68
C ASN A 81 4.96 -6.80 -5.94
N ARG A 82 4.39 -5.60 -5.77
CA ARG A 82 5.13 -4.34 -5.90
C ARG A 82 6.19 -4.16 -4.82
N LYS A 83 5.93 -4.60 -3.58
CA LYS A 83 6.95 -4.59 -2.51
C LYS A 83 8.14 -5.47 -2.86
N LYS A 84 7.94 -6.61 -3.54
CA LYS A 84 9.04 -7.46 -4.01
C LYS A 84 9.86 -6.73 -5.07
N ALA A 85 9.23 -6.13 -6.07
CA ALA A 85 9.91 -5.36 -7.12
C ALA A 85 10.73 -4.18 -6.53
N PHE A 86 10.12 -3.43 -5.61
CA PHE A 86 10.77 -2.28 -4.98
C PHE A 86 12.02 -2.63 -4.17
N ARG A 87 12.10 -3.85 -3.60
CA ARG A 87 13.33 -4.29 -2.91
C ARG A 87 14.52 -4.33 -3.86
N SER A 88 14.33 -4.72 -5.13
CA SER A 88 15.38 -4.70 -6.15
C SER A 88 15.80 -3.27 -6.47
N THR A 89 14.82 -2.40 -6.78
CA THR A 89 15.08 -0.99 -7.10
C THR A 89 15.76 -0.25 -5.95
N ARG A 90 15.40 -0.57 -4.70
CA ARG A 90 16.06 -0.01 -3.50
C ARG A 90 17.51 -0.48 -3.38
N ALA A 91 17.79 -1.75 -3.66
CA ALA A 91 19.15 -2.27 -3.65
C ALA A 91 20.01 -1.57 -4.72
N GLU A 92 19.49 -1.44 -5.94
CA GLU A 92 20.12 -0.68 -7.04
C GLU A 92 20.41 0.76 -6.63
N TYR A 93 19.43 1.47 -6.03
CA TYR A 93 19.63 2.85 -5.58
C TYR A 93 20.63 2.97 -4.43
N SER A 94 20.67 2.01 -3.51
CA SER A 94 21.68 2.00 -2.43
C SER A 94 23.10 1.76 -2.95
N ALA A 95 23.27 0.87 -3.94
CA ALA A 95 24.56 0.62 -4.59
C ALA A 95 25.01 1.84 -5.39
N TYR A 96 24.07 2.51 -6.07
CA TYR A 96 24.33 3.78 -6.74
C TYR A 96 24.85 4.84 -5.77
N LEU A 97 24.16 5.07 -4.64
CA LEU A 97 24.60 6.04 -3.63
C LEU A 97 26.00 5.74 -3.07
N ALA A 98 26.30 4.46 -2.82
CA ALA A 98 27.63 4.05 -2.36
C ALA A 98 28.72 4.33 -3.42
N SER A 99 28.43 4.08 -4.70
CA SER A 99 29.37 4.36 -5.80
C SER A 99 29.59 5.87 -6.01
N THR A 100 28.54 6.68 -5.88
CA THR A 100 28.66 8.15 -5.99
C THR A 100 29.41 8.75 -4.81
N MET A 101 29.24 8.19 -3.61
CA MET A 101 30.00 8.60 -2.43
C MET A 101 31.49 8.27 -2.59
N ALA A 102 31.83 7.09 -3.11
CA ALA A 102 33.21 6.72 -3.41
C ALA A 102 33.83 7.67 -4.45
N ALA A 103 33.11 7.98 -5.53
CA ALA A 103 33.57 8.90 -6.57
C ALA A 103 33.73 10.36 -6.06
N ALA A 104 32.82 10.83 -5.21
CA ALA A 104 32.93 12.16 -4.58
C ALA A 104 34.17 12.25 -3.68
N ARG A 105 34.44 11.18 -2.91
CA ARG A 105 35.62 11.06 -2.05
C ARG A 105 36.92 11.06 -2.84
N ASP A 106 36.97 10.33 -3.96
CA ASP A 106 38.13 10.32 -4.86
C ASP A 106 38.38 11.69 -5.51
N ASN A 107 37.30 12.42 -5.84
CA ASN A 107 37.37 13.76 -6.42
C ASN A 107 37.54 14.90 -5.40
N LYS A 108 37.59 14.60 -4.09
CA LYS A 108 37.62 15.58 -2.98
C LYS A 108 36.48 16.60 -3.03
N ASP A 109 35.32 16.21 -3.56
CA ASP A 109 34.12 17.04 -3.59
C ASP A 109 33.29 16.85 -2.32
N THR A 110 33.60 17.67 -1.31
CA THR A 110 32.95 17.63 0.00
C THR A 110 31.44 17.89 -0.07
N SER A 111 30.97 18.68 -1.05
CA SER A 111 29.54 18.98 -1.19
C SER A 111 28.77 17.76 -1.67
N ALA A 112 29.29 17.08 -2.68
CA ALA A 112 28.70 15.85 -3.20
C ALA A 112 28.77 14.69 -2.18
N GLU A 113 29.81 14.66 -1.34
CA GLU A 113 29.93 13.69 -0.24
C GLU A 113 28.83 13.88 0.81
N ILE A 114 28.58 15.11 1.26
CA ILE A 114 27.54 15.42 2.25
C ILE A 114 26.14 15.08 1.71
N GLU A 115 25.84 15.44 0.44
CA GLU A 115 24.54 15.14 -0.17
C GLU A 115 24.28 13.63 -0.29
N THR A 116 25.30 12.86 -0.67
CA THR A 116 25.17 11.40 -0.80
C THR A 116 25.08 10.70 0.55
N GLU A 117 25.78 11.19 1.56
CA GLU A 117 25.68 10.68 2.93
C GLU A 117 24.29 10.95 3.53
N LEU A 118 23.74 12.15 3.33
CA LEU A 118 22.37 12.48 3.75
C LEU A 118 21.35 11.54 3.09
N ALA A 119 21.46 11.32 1.78
CA ALA A 119 20.58 10.40 1.05
C ALA A 119 20.71 8.94 1.54
N LEU A 120 21.91 8.50 1.91
CA LEU A 120 22.15 7.17 2.51
C LEU A 120 21.50 7.05 3.89
N ARG A 121 21.65 8.08 4.75
CA ARG A 121 21.03 8.14 6.08
C ARG A 121 19.51 8.12 5.98
N GLU A 122 18.92 8.88 5.05
CA GLU A 122 17.47 8.86 4.78
C GLU A 122 17.00 7.47 4.32
N LEU A 123 17.74 6.82 3.42
CA LEU A 123 17.43 5.48 2.95
C LEU A 123 17.53 4.43 4.06
N GLN A 124 18.47 4.60 5.00
CA GLN A 124 18.57 3.78 6.21
C GLN A 124 17.43 4.06 7.19
N ALA A 125 17.04 5.31 7.42
CA ALA A 125 15.89 5.66 8.26
C ALA A 125 14.59 5.00 7.75
N LEU A 126 14.38 4.97 6.44
CA LEU A 126 13.30 4.23 5.77
C LEU A 126 13.38 2.69 5.96
N LYS A 127 14.53 2.13 6.37
CA LYS A 127 14.69 0.71 6.73
C LYS A 127 14.13 0.39 8.11
N TRP A 128 14.23 1.35 9.04
CA TRP A 128 13.95 1.17 10.46
C TRP A 128 12.61 1.77 10.91
N GLY A 129 11.99 2.64 10.11
CA GLY A 129 10.63 3.16 10.34
C GLY A 129 9.52 2.15 10.03
N LYS A 130 9.57 0.97 10.65
CA LYS A 130 8.45 0.02 10.75
C LYS A 130 7.51 0.44 11.86
#